data_AF-A0A2D5QLN9-F1
#
_entry.id   AF-A0A2D5QLN9-F1
#
_cell.length_a   1.000
_cell.length_b   1.000
_cell.length_c   1.000
_cell.angle_alpha   90.00
_cell.angle_beta   90.00
_cell.angle_gamma   90.00
#
_symmetry.space_group_name_H-M   'P 1'
#
loop_
_entity.id
_entity.type
_entity.pdbx_description
1 polymer ?
#
loop_
_entity_poly.entity_id
_entity_poly.type
_entity_poly.pdbx_seq_one_letter_code
_entity_poly.pdbx_strand_id
1 'polypeptide(L)'
;MSYDDTIKWIDELRTFILNEWDDKGIPPTIGLNTKDIIKNFQKLREYPLHQGEKAFLTFDDDGNQNIIKNYNKQASSVNQFFPTMLKTRVNNGSIYDWFTDEYREKFQKVMLRVIKRDGMYNYSKCIPANSELPTNWFVVQQRRTDDYSKYYSMKSEEVKKLESKYKTNITDYDDDKYIYLVRTFKLGQKIFPSAIQGFRLGLGQPAVNFPPLTARYLYERYTDHIKQDEPLNIYDPSSGWGGRILGAMSSLKRIHYIGTDPNTDNHIDELGITRYEYVADFFNNQVLETNSFWEEERNTHHIFQEGSEHIGDHPDFQQYKGKLDMVFTSPPYFDREQYSEDEGQSFKAYPQYEDWKDNFLKPTLTNAYESLRNDRYLLWNIADIKIGKDKYHHLEQDSIDIVESLGGQYKGKLKMLMTRMIGLDPSSSGIKNSVKLGGEYYKYEPIFVFHKG
;
A
#
# COMPACT_ATOMS: atom_id res chain seq x y z
N MET A 1 -24.80 -15.98 21.31
CA MET A 1 -24.46 -14.71 21.98
C MET A 1 -25.60 -13.73 21.78
N SER A 2 -26.09 -13.15 22.89
CA SER A 2 -27.03 -12.03 22.86
C SER A 2 -26.38 -10.81 22.18
N TYR A 3 -27.14 -9.73 21.99
CA TYR A 3 -26.56 -8.48 21.47
C TYR A 3 -25.48 -7.95 22.43
N ASP A 4 -25.79 -7.89 23.72
CA ASP A 4 -24.87 -7.37 24.76
C ASP A 4 -23.62 -8.24 24.91
N ASP A 5 -23.76 -9.57 24.88
CA ASP A 5 -22.61 -10.48 24.88
C ASP A 5 -21.72 -10.25 23.65
N THR A 6 -22.33 -9.97 22.50
CA THR A 6 -21.60 -9.73 21.25
C THR A 6 -20.81 -8.42 21.34
N ILE A 7 -21.41 -7.36 21.90
CA ILE A 7 -20.72 -6.08 22.13
C ILE A 7 -19.53 -6.28 23.07
N LYS A 8 -19.75 -6.96 24.21
CA LYS A 8 -18.68 -7.25 25.17
C LYS A 8 -17.52 -8.00 24.51
N TRP A 9 -17.81 -9.04 23.73
CA TRP A 9 -16.79 -9.79 23.01
C TRP A 9 -16.07 -8.94 21.95
N ILE A 10 -16.76 -8.04 21.26
CA ILE A 10 -16.13 -7.11 20.30
C ILE A 10 -15.16 -6.15 21.02
N ASP A 11 -15.51 -5.67 22.22
CA ASP A 11 -14.61 -4.83 23.01
C ASP A 11 -13.37 -5.60 23.49
N GLU A 12 -13.57 -6.82 23.99
CA GLU A 12 -12.45 -7.71 24.38
C GLU A 12 -11.51 -7.97 23.19
N LEU A 13 -12.07 -8.22 21.99
CA LEU A 13 -11.29 -8.36 20.76
C LEU A 13 -10.51 -7.08 20.43
N ARG A 14 -11.13 -5.91 20.56
CA ARG A 14 -10.48 -4.61 20.30
C ARG A 14 -9.29 -4.40 21.23
N THR A 15 -9.50 -4.58 22.53
CA THR A 15 -8.44 -4.46 23.54
C THR A 15 -7.33 -5.48 23.33
N PHE A 16 -7.67 -6.73 22.99
CA PHE A 16 -6.69 -7.75 22.63
C PHE A 16 -5.82 -7.31 21.45
N ILE A 17 -6.43 -6.79 20.38
CA ILE A 17 -5.69 -6.32 19.20
C ILE A 17 -4.78 -5.14 19.54
N LEU A 18 -5.26 -4.17 20.32
CA LEU A 18 -4.43 -3.05 20.78
C LEU A 18 -3.20 -3.55 21.52
N ASN A 19 -3.39 -4.41 22.53
CA ASN A 19 -2.29 -4.91 23.34
C ASN A 19 -1.27 -5.71 22.50
N GLU A 20 -1.74 -6.61 21.62
CA GLU A 20 -0.81 -7.35 20.74
C GLU A 20 -0.04 -6.42 19.78
N TRP A 21 -0.66 -5.31 19.36
CA TRP A 21 0.00 -4.35 18.48
C TRP A 21 0.99 -3.46 19.25
N ASP A 22 0.60 -2.93 20.39
CA ASP A 22 1.43 -1.99 21.14
C ASP A 22 2.56 -2.69 21.91
N ASP A 23 2.29 -3.86 22.49
CA ASP A 23 3.28 -4.56 23.31
C ASP A 23 4.22 -5.43 22.46
N LYS A 24 3.77 -5.91 21.29
CA LYS A 24 4.52 -6.88 20.47
C LYS A 24 4.74 -6.44 19.02
N GLY A 25 4.20 -5.29 18.61
CA GLY A 25 4.31 -4.83 17.23
C GLY A 25 3.54 -5.72 16.24
N ILE A 26 2.46 -6.38 16.64
CA ILE A 26 1.71 -7.31 15.78
C ILE A 26 0.39 -6.67 15.30
N PRO A 27 0.33 -6.06 14.10
CA PRO A 27 -0.89 -5.49 13.57
C PRO A 27 -1.91 -6.58 13.18
N PRO A 28 -3.23 -6.26 13.12
CA PRO A 28 -4.30 -7.20 12.81
C PRO A 28 -4.39 -7.50 11.31
N THR A 29 -3.33 -8.08 10.76
CA THR A 29 -3.18 -8.43 9.34
C THR A 29 -3.02 -9.93 9.15
N ILE A 30 -3.26 -10.39 7.92
CA ILE A 30 -2.94 -11.77 7.55
C ILE A 30 -1.46 -11.80 7.21
N GLY A 31 -0.64 -12.30 8.15
CA GLY A 31 0.79 -12.50 7.95
C GLY A 31 1.11 -13.85 7.29
N LEU A 32 2.33 -13.95 6.77
CA LEU A 32 2.99 -15.15 6.31
C LEU A 32 4.03 -15.61 7.33
N ASN A 33 4.26 -16.92 7.40
CA ASN A 33 5.40 -17.47 8.13
C ASN A 33 6.71 -17.26 7.34
N THR A 34 7.86 -17.45 7.99
CA THR A 34 9.20 -17.25 7.40
C THR A 34 9.39 -17.99 6.07
N LYS A 35 8.97 -19.26 5.99
CA LYS A 35 9.09 -20.07 4.76
C LYS A 35 8.29 -19.46 3.60
N ASP A 36 7.09 -18.97 3.87
CA ASP A 36 6.24 -18.34 2.87
C ASP A 36 6.74 -16.94 2.48
N ILE A 37 7.39 -16.21 3.40
CA ILE A 37 8.09 -14.94 3.10
C ILE A 37 9.26 -15.19 2.14
N ILE A 38 10.14 -16.15 2.46
CA ILE A 38 11.28 -16.52 1.62
C ILE A 38 10.80 -16.87 0.21
N LYS A 39 9.79 -17.75 0.10
CA LYS A 39 9.20 -18.12 -1.19
C LYS A 39 8.63 -16.93 -1.95
N ASN A 40 8.04 -15.95 -1.27
CA ASN A 40 7.53 -14.74 -1.94
C ASN A 40 8.67 -13.87 -2.48
N PHE A 41 9.76 -13.71 -1.71
CA PHE A 41 10.92 -12.91 -2.10
C PHE A 41 11.73 -13.60 -3.22
N GLN A 42 11.84 -14.92 -3.23
CA GLN A 42 12.42 -15.70 -4.34
C GLN A 42 11.63 -15.50 -5.64
N LYS A 43 10.30 -15.65 -5.59
CA LYS A 43 9.42 -15.39 -6.75
C LYS A 43 9.55 -13.98 -7.28
N LEU A 44 9.76 -13.02 -6.39
CA LEU A 44 9.99 -11.64 -6.77
C LEU A 44 11.31 -11.53 -7.56
N ARG A 45 12.41 -12.12 -7.07
CA ARG A 45 13.73 -12.18 -7.75
C ARG A 45 13.68 -12.90 -9.11
N GLU A 46 12.87 -13.94 -9.24
CA GLU A 46 12.78 -14.72 -10.49
C GLU A 46 11.82 -14.13 -11.53
N TYR A 47 11.04 -13.10 -11.17
CA TYR A 47 9.97 -12.64 -12.05
C TYR A 47 10.52 -12.03 -13.35
N PRO A 48 10.05 -12.41 -14.55
CA PRO A 48 10.60 -11.91 -15.82
C PRO A 48 9.99 -10.56 -16.21
N LEU A 49 10.54 -9.45 -15.68
CA LEU A 49 9.96 -8.10 -15.81
C LEU A 49 10.14 -7.46 -17.20
N HIS A 50 11.16 -7.88 -17.94
CA HIS A 50 11.63 -7.15 -19.14
C HIS A 50 11.19 -7.77 -20.46
N GLN A 51 10.55 -8.94 -20.44
CA GLN A 51 10.28 -9.71 -21.65
C GLN A 51 8.99 -10.54 -21.60
N GLY A 52 8.46 -10.82 -22.79
CA GLY A 52 7.25 -11.62 -22.99
C GLY A 52 5.98 -10.95 -22.46
N GLU A 53 4.94 -11.74 -22.27
CA GLU A 53 3.62 -11.27 -21.78
C GLU A 53 3.65 -10.68 -20.37
N LYS A 54 4.74 -10.91 -19.63
CA LYS A 54 4.97 -10.41 -18.27
C LYS A 54 5.80 -9.12 -18.23
N ALA A 55 6.19 -8.59 -19.38
CA ALA A 55 6.90 -7.33 -19.47
C ALA A 55 6.11 -6.19 -18.80
N PHE A 56 6.78 -5.42 -17.97
CA PHE A 56 6.14 -4.35 -17.20
C PHE A 56 5.80 -3.15 -18.08
N LEU A 57 6.67 -2.84 -19.05
CA LEU A 57 6.50 -1.71 -19.94
C LEU A 57 5.63 -2.08 -21.14
N THR A 58 4.54 -1.34 -21.34
CA THR A 58 3.63 -1.50 -22.47
C THR A 58 3.27 -0.16 -23.10
N PHE A 59 2.66 -0.23 -24.28
CA PHE A 59 2.12 0.91 -25.01
C PHE A 59 0.74 1.30 -24.48
N ASP A 60 0.44 2.59 -24.45
CA ASP A 60 -0.93 3.09 -24.35
C ASP A 60 -1.65 3.08 -25.72
N ASP A 61 -2.94 3.41 -25.73
CA ASP A 61 -3.76 3.44 -26.95
C ASP A 61 -3.27 4.48 -27.97
N ASP A 62 -2.48 5.48 -27.54
CA ASP A 62 -1.89 6.51 -28.39
C ASP A 62 -0.49 6.10 -28.92
N GLY A 63 -0.02 4.90 -28.59
CA GLY A 63 1.27 4.37 -29.06
C GLY A 63 2.49 4.81 -28.25
N ASN A 64 2.30 5.38 -27.05
CA ASN A 64 3.41 5.74 -26.17
C ASN A 64 3.84 4.55 -25.31
N GLN A 65 5.11 4.15 -25.39
CA GLN A 65 5.68 3.07 -24.59
C GLN A 65 6.08 3.56 -23.18
N ASN A 66 5.10 3.94 -22.36
CA ASN A 66 5.36 4.52 -21.03
C ASN A 66 4.44 3.98 -19.93
N ILE A 67 3.70 2.88 -20.17
CA ILE A 67 2.79 2.30 -19.19
C ILE A 67 3.52 1.24 -18.38
N ILE A 68 3.54 1.36 -17.05
CA ILE A 68 3.95 0.27 -16.15
C ILE A 68 2.70 -0.48 -15.70
N LYS A 69 2.57 -1.73 -16.15
CA LYS A 69 1.45 -2.62 -15.82
C LYS A 69 1.88 -3.67 -14.81
N ASN A 70 1.72 -3.36 -13.52
CA ASN A 70 1.98 -4.29 -12.43
C ASN A 70 0.69 -4.65 -11.69
N TYR A 71 0.08 -5.79 -12.04
CA TYR A 71 -1.04 -6.37 -11.27
C TYR A 71 -0.61 -7.43 -10.27
N ASN A 72 0.70 -7.60 -10.09
CA ASN A 72 1.25 -8.60 -9.24
C ASN A 72 1.32 -8.09 -7.79
N LYS A 73 0.71 -8.83 -6.87
CA LYS A 73 0.75 -8.55 -5.42
C LYS A 73 1.88 -9.30 -4.71
N GLN A 74 2.83 -9.87 -5.45
CA GLN A 74 4.00 -10.54 -4.89
C GLN A 74 4.75 -9.60 -3.94
N ALA A 75 5.23 -10.20 -2.85
CA ALA A 75 5.99 -9.55 -1.80
C ALA A 75 5.29 -8.42 -1.02
N SER A 76 3.96 -8.42 -0.94
CA SER A 76 3.24 -7.67 0.09
C SER A 76 3.63 -8.06 1.52
N SER A 77 4.34 -9.20 1.68
CA SER A 77 4.92 -9.65 2.94
C SER A 77 5.99 -8.71 3.50
N VAL A 78 6.58 -7.84 2.68
CA VAL A 78 7.46 -6.76 3.16
C VAL A 78 6.79 -5.92 4.24
N ASN A 79 5.46 -5.74 4.17
CA ASN A 79 4.70 -4.97 5.15
C ASN A 79 4.77 -5.56 6.56
N GLN A 80 5.08 -6.86 6.71
CA GLN A 80 5.25 -7.48 8.03
C GLN A 80 6.51 -7.01 8.76
N PHE A 81 7.49 -6.47 8.05
CA PHE A 81 8.69 -5.88 8.64
C PHE A 81 8.41 -4.47 9.20
N PHE A 82 7.26 -3.87 8.83
CA PHE A 82 6.86 -2.49 9.14
C PHE A 82 5.49 -2.43 9.83
N PRO A 83 5.40 -2.80 11.13
CA PRO A 83 4.15 -2.89 11.88
C PRO A 83 3.50 -1.53 12.16
N THR A 84 4.23 -0.43 12.01
CA THR A 84 3.75 0.94 12.19
C THR A 84 3.09 1.51 10.93
N MET A 85 3.19 0.86 9.77
CA MET A 85 2.58 1.31 8.51
C MET A 85 1.05 1.53 8.62
N LEU A 86 0.36 0.74 9.45
CA LEU A 86 -1.09 0.88 9.66
C LEU A 86 -1.44 1.90 10.78
N LYS A 87 -0.44 2.44 11.48
CA LYS A 87 -0.56 3.58 12.41
C LYS A 87 -0.50 4.92 11.66
N THR A 88 0.07 4.96 10.45
CA THR A 88 0.08 6.13 9.56
C THR A 88 -1.32 6.66 9.28
N ARG A 89 -1.50 7.96 9.48
CA ARG A 89 -2.78 8.63 9.23
C ARG A 89 -2.84 9.09 7.78
N VAL A 90 -3.95 8.76 7.12
CA VAL A 90 -4.23 9.17 5.73
C VAL A 90 -5.53 9.96 5.75
N ASN A 91 -5.44 11.26 5.49
CA ASN A 91 -6.51 12.23 5.79
C ASN A 91 -6.82 12.27 7.31
N ASN A 92 -8.04 11.91 7.73
CA ASN A 92 -8.55 12.15 9.09
C ASN A 92 -8.37 10.95 10.06
N GLY A 93 -7.57 9.94 9.71
CA GLY A 93 -7.29 8.85 10.66
C GLY A 93 -6.45 7.70 10.10
N SER A 94 -6.14 6.74 10.98
CA SER A 94 -5.38 5.52 10.69
C SER A 94 -6.20 4.24 10.94
N ILE A 95 -5.64 3.09 10.57
CA ILE A 95 -6.20 1.77 10.96
C ILE A 95 -6.08 1.56 12.46
N TYR A 96 -5.01 2.06 13.06
CA TYR A 96 -4.79 2.00 14.51
C TYR A 96 -5.86 2.80 15.29
N ASP A 97 -6.25 3.98 14.81
CA ASP A 97 -7.26 4.85 15.46
C ASP A 97 -8.58 4.10 15.71
N TRP A 98 -8.94 3.14 14.85
CA TRP A 98 -10.17 2.34 15.00
C TRP A 98 -10.20 1.43 16.21
N PHE A 99 -9.02 1.09 16.73
CA PHE A 99 -8.91 0.26 17.90
C PHE A 99 -8.86 1.09 19.18
N THR A 100 -8.65 2.41 19.12
CA THR A 100 -8.63 3.29 20.31
C THR A 100 -10.03 3.51 20.88
N ASP A 101 -10.09 4.06 22.10
CA ASP A 101 -11.36 4.35 22.76
C ASP A 101 -12.18 5.43 22.04
N GLU A 102 -11.52 6.36 21.34
CA GLU A 102 -12.19 7.41 20.55
C GLU A 102 -13.09 6.83 19.45
N TYR A 103 -12.67 5.72 18.82
CA TYR A 103 -13.41 5.09 17.72
C TYR A 103 -14.19 3.85 18.17
N ARG A 104 -14.24 3.54 19.47
CA ARG A 104 -14.86 2.32 20.00
C ARG A 104 -16.27 2.08 19.47
N GLU A 105 -17.14 3.09 19.48
CA GLU A 105 -18.53 2.95 18.99
C GLU A 105 -18.59 2.69 17.48
N LYS A 106 -17.72 3.35 16.71
CA LYS A 106 -17.61 3.14 15.25
C LYS A 106 -17.15 1.70 14.97
N PHE A 107 -16.13 1.23 15.68
CA PHE A 107 -15.62 -0.14 15.59
C PHE A 107 -16.71 -1.16 15.91
N GLN A 108 -17.42 -0.99 17.02
CA GLN A 108 -18.55 -1.86 17.40
C GLN A 108 -19.60 -1.95 16.30
N LYS A 109 -20.01 -0.79 15.75
CA LYS A 109 -21.00 -0.73 14.68
C LYS A 109 -20.56 -1.49 13.43
N VAL A 110 -19.31 -1.36 13.01
CA VAL A 110 -18.76 -2.08 11.86
C VAL A 110 -18.63 -3.57 12.15
N MET A 111 -18.11 -3.96 13.30
CA MET A 111 -17.92 -5.37 13.65
C MET A 111 -19.24 -6.10 13.85
N LEU A 112 -20.28 -5.45 14.39
CA LEU A 112 -21.64 -5.99 14.40
C LEU A 112 -22.16 -6.25 12.98
N ARG A 113 -21.97 -5.29 12.06
CA ARG A 113 -22.38 -5.48 10.66
C ARG A 113 -21.63 -6.63 10.01
N VAL A 114 -20.33 -6.75 10.24
CA VAL A 114 -19.47 -7.75 9.59
C VAL A 114 -19.67 -9.15 10.17
N ILE A 115 -19.67 -9.28 11.50
CA ILE A 115 -19.71 -10.59 12.18
C ILE A 115 -21.15 -10.98 12.53
N LYS A 116 -21.88 -10.13 13.27
CA LYS A 116 -23.21 -10.50 13.77
C LYS A 116 -24.25 -10.58 12.64
N ARG A 117 -24.15 -9.67 11.65
CA ARG A 117 -25.07 -9.63 10.51
C ARG A 117 -24.59 -10.36 9.26
N ASP A 118 -23.36 -10.87 9.29
CA ASP A 118 -22.68 -11.43 8.10
C ASP A 118 -22.87 -10.54 6.86
N GLY A 119 -22.73 -9.22 7.03
CA GLY A 119 -23.03 -8.24 5.98
C GLY A 119 -22.07 -8.31 4.77
N MET A 120 -21.05 -9.15 4.86
CA MET A 120 -20.11 -9.47 3.78
C MET A 120 -20.33 -10.87 3.20
N TYR A 121 -21.28 -11.64 3.73
CA TYR A 121 -21.62 -12.99 3.29
C TYR A 121 -20.45 -13.99 3.39
N ASN A 122 -19.60 -13.82 4.41
CA ASN A 122 -18.40 -14.62 4.63
C ASN A 122 -18.69 -15.91 5.40
N TYR A 123 -19.76 -15.97 6.19
CA TYR A 123 -20.00 -17.05 7.16
C TYR A 123 -21.29 -17.85 6.92
N SER A 124 -22.12 -17.39 5.99
CA SER A 124 -23.40 -18.02 5.65
C SER A 124 -23.62 -18.06 4.15
N LYS A 125 -24.51 -18.94 3.70
CA LYS A 125 -24.89 -19.08 2.28
C LYS A 125 -26.41 -19.10 2.13
N CYS A 126 -26.92 -18.49 1.07
CA CYS A 126 -28.32 -18.68 0.69
C CYS A 126 -28.58 -20.16 0.41
N ILE A 127 -29.72 -20.67 0.87
CA ILE A 127 -30.16 -22.02 0.51
C ILE A 127 -30.99 -21.97 -0.78
N PRO A 128 -30.99 -23.03 -1.60
CA PRO A 128 -31.81 -23.09 -2.82
C PRO A 128 -33.31 -22.95 -2.52
N ALA A 129 -34.06 -22.39 -3.47
CA ALA A 129 -35.52 -22.37 -3.40
C ALA A 129 -36.07 -23.79 -3.20
N ASN A 130 -37.15 -23.91 -2.43
CA ASN A 130 -37.82 -25.18 -2.08
C ASN A 130 -36.98 -26.15 -1.23
N SER A 131 -35.86 -25.72 -0.64
CA SER A 131 -35.12 -26.53 0.35
C SER A 131 -35.85 -26.56 1.69
N GLU A 132 -35.68 -27.63 2.47
CA GLU A 132 -36.08 -27.62 3.88
C GLU A 132 -35.20 -26.67 4.71
N LEU A 133 -35.73 -26.17 5.83
CA LEU A 133 -34.97 -25.32 6.74
C LEU A 133 -33.87 -26.14 7.44
N PRO A 134 -32.60 -25.73 7.34
CA PRO A 134 -31.51 -26.48 7.97
C PRO A 134 -31.49 -26.26 9.48
N THR A 135 -30.63 -26.97 10.21
CA THR A 135 -30.52 -26.83 11.68
C THR A 135 -30.09 -25.43 12.11
N ASN A 136 -29.12 -24.84 11.39
CA ASN A 136 -28.50 -23.55 11.74
C ASN A 136 -28.73 -22.54 10.61
N TRP A 137 -29.65 -21.61 10.83
CA TRP A 137 -30.02 -20.61 9.84
C TRP A 137 -30.48 -19.30 10.46
N PHE A 138 -30.55 -18.27 9.62
CA PHE A 138 -31.16 -16.98 9.92
C PHE A 138 -31.62 -16.31 8.62
N VAL A 139 -32.39 -15.23 8.76
CA VAL A 139 -32.88 -14.43 7.65
C VAL A 139 -31.99 -13.20 7.47
N VAL A 140 -31.64 -12.87 6.23
CA VAL A 140 -30.99 -11.61 5.86
C VAL A 140 -31.92 -10.76 5.01
N GLN A 141 -32.00 -9.49 5.36
CA GLN A 141 -32.65 -8.46 4.57
C GLN A 141 -31.71 -7.97 3.47
N GLN A 142 -32.14 -8.06 2.22
CA GLN A 142 -31.42 -7.55 1.06
C GLN A 142 -32.33 -6.62 0.24
N ARG A 143 -31.79 -5.54 -0.33
CA ARG A 143 -32.55 -4.71 -1.28
C ARG A 143 -33.02 -5.55 -2.47
N ARG A 144 -34.23 -5.28 -2.94
CA ARG A 144 -34.81 -6.00 -4.07
C ARG A 144 -33.91 -5.91 -5.32
N THR A 145 -33.65 -7.07 -5.92
CA THR A 145 -32.90 -7.25 -7.17
C THR A 145 -33.63 -8.31 -7.99
N ASP A 146 -33.43 -8.38 -9.30
CA ASP A 146 -34.27 -9.23 -10.17
C ASP A 146 -33.92 -10.74 -10.12
N ASP A 147 -32.76 -11.13 -9.58
CA ASP A 147 -32.21 -12.50 -9.63
C ASP A 147 -32.16 -13.18 -8.25
N TYR A 148 -33.31 -13.36 -7.58
CA TYR A 148 -33.40 -14.03 -6.28
C TYR A 148 -34.29 -15.28 -6.24
N SER A 149 -35.02 -15.57 -7.32
CA SER A 149 -35.98 -16.69 -7.38
C SER A 149 -35.35 -18.07 -7.16
N LYS A 150 -34.05 -18.21 -7.39
CA LYS A 150 -33.27 -19.43 -7.14
C LYS A 150 -32.97 -19.70 -5.66
N TYR A 151 -33.21 -18.74 -4.78
CA TYR A 151 -32.93 -18.85 -3.34
C TYR A 151 -34.21 -18.93 -2.53
N TYR A 152 -34.15 -19.60 -1.38
CA TYR A 152 -35.27 -19.59 -0.42
C TYR A 152 -35.41 -18.17 0.15
N SER A 153 -36.54 -17.54 -0.17
CA SER A 153 -36.98 -16.28 0.43
C SER A 153 -38.30 -16.44 1.17
N MET A 154 -38.49 -15.67 2.24
CA MET A 154 -39.75 -15.55 2.97
C MET A 154 -40.40 -14.19 2.69
N LYS A 155 -41.73 -14.09 2.86
CA LYS A 155 -42.43 -12.80 2.93
C LYS A 155 -42.25 -12.16 4.29
N SER A 156 -42.33 -10.83 4.35
CA SER A 156 -42.18 -10.06 5.58
C SER A 156 -43.08 -10.56 6.73
N GLU A 157 -44.33 -10.93 6.43
CA GLU A 157 -45.29 -11.49 7.40
C GLU A 157 -44.89 -12.85 7.97
N GLU A 158 -44.18 -13.68 7.19
CA GLU A 158 -43.65 -14.96 7.66
C GLU A 158 -42.45 -14.72 8.60
N VAL A 159 -41.58 -13.78 8.22
CA VAL A 159 -40.40 -13.40 9.02
C VAL A 159 -40.80 -12.80 10.37
N LYS A 160 -41.88 -12.00 10.42
CA LYS A 160 -42.40 -11.41 11.67
C LYS A 160 -42.74 -12.47 12.72
N LYS A 161 -43.22 -13.64 12.29
CA LYS A 161 -43.62 -14.75 13.17
C LYS A 161 -42.46 -15.58 13.69
N LEU A 162 -41.26 -15.44 13.12
CA LEU A 162 -40.07 -16.18 13.57
C LEU A 162 -39.63 -15.72 14.96
N GLU A 163 -38.99 -16.62 15.70
CA GLU A 163 -38.28 -16.28 16.93
C GLU A 163 -37.18 -15.22 16.67
N SER A 164 -36.91 -14.39 17.67
CA SER A 164 -35.93 -13.28 17.59
C SER A 164 -34.55 -13.73 17.05
N LYS A 165 -34.11 -14.94 17.42
CA LYS A 165 -32.80 -15.48 17.00
C LYS A 165 -32.62 -15.63 15.49
N TYR A 166 -33.71 -15.77 14.72
CA TYR A 166 -33.67 -15.92 13.26
C TYR A 166 -33.72 -14.59 12.50
N LYS A 167 -34.10 -13.50 13.17
CA LYS A 167 -34.39 -12.20 12.53
C LYS A 167 -33.55 -11.04 13.06
N THR A 168 -32.37 -11.33 13.64
CA THR A 168 -31.44 -10.33 14.20
C THR A 168 -30.89 -9.34 13.17
N ASN A 169 -31.06 -9.62 11.88
CA ASN A 169 -30.54 -8.80 10.78
C ASN A 169 -31.62 -7.97 10.08
N ILE A 170 -32.86 -8.04 10.57
CA ILE A 170 -33.99 -7.36 9.96
C ILE A 170 -34.19 -6.00 10.64
N THR A 171 -34.11 -4.93 9.85
CA THR A 171 -34.33 -3.55 10.32
C THR A 171 -35.67 -2.99 9.88
N ASP A 172 -36.26 -3.55 8.82
CA ASP A 172 -37.54 -3.10 8.26
C ASP A 172 -38.31 -4.25 7.60
N TYR A 173 -39.64 -4.16 7.58
CA TYR A 173 -40.57 -5.16 7.04
C TYR A 173 -41.36 -4.56 5.87
N ASP A 174 -40.78 -4.60 4.67
CA ASP A 174 -41.31 -3.99 3.45
C ASP A 174 -40.94 -4.90 2.25
N ASP A 175 -41.92 -5.68 1.76
CA ASP A 175 -41.75 -6.62 0.65
C ASP A 175 -41.60 -5.92 -0.72
N ASP A 176 -41.90 -4.63 -0.83
CA ASP A 176 -41.67 -3.86 -2.04
C ASP A 176 -40.20 -3.43 -2.14
N LYS A 177 -39.58 -3.10 -1.01
CA LYS A 177 -38.18 -2.67 -0.93
C LYS A 177 -37.19 -3.82 -0.76
N TYR A 178 -37.57 -4.89 -0.07
CA TYR A 178 -36.64 -5.91 0.41
C TYR A 178 -37.03 -7.33 0.06
N ILE A 179 -36.01 -8.18 0.01
CA ILE A 179 -36.11 -9.63 -0.05
C ILE A 179 -35.53 -10.18 1.25
N TYR A 180 -36.21 -11.17 1.83
CA TYR A 180 -35.80 -11.82 3.07
C TYR A 180 -35.26 -13.21 2.77
N LEU A 181 -33.93 -13.31 2.59
CA LEU A 181 -33.27 -14.53 2.17
C LEU A 181 -32.92 -15.41 3.38
N VAL A 182 -33.24 -16.70 3.30
CA VAL A 182 -32.83 -17.68 4.29
C VAL A 182 -31.39 -18.10 4.02
N ARG A 183 -30.55 -17.98 5.04
CA ARG A 183 -29.14 -18.35 4.96
C ARG A 183 -28.78 -19.38 6.01
N THR A 184 -28.00 -20.37 5.61
CA THR A 184 -27.47 -21.42 6.48
C THR A 184 -26.02 -21.13 6.85
N PHE A 185 -25.60 -21.59 8.04
CA PHE A 185 -24.22 -21.47 8.52
C PHE A 185 -23.77 -22.72 9.28
N LYS A 186 -22.45 -22.84 9.51
CA LYS A 186 -21.86 -23.96 10.25
C LYS A 186 -21.41 -23.48 11.64
N LEU A 187 -21.85 -24.16 12.71
CA LEU A 187 -21.35 -23.91 14.06
C LEU A 187 -19.88 -24.35 14.18
N GLY A 188 -19.10 -23.62 14.99
CA GLY A 188 -17.67 -23.88 15.19
C GLY A 188 -16.78 -23.47 14.01
N GLN A 189 -17.32 -22.84 12.96
CA GLN A 189 -16.49 -22.28 11.90
C GLN A 189 -15.66 -21.09 12.42
N LYS A 190 -14.43 -20.95 11.92
CA LYS A 190 -13.57 -19.82 12.25
C LYS A 190 -14.09 -18.56 11.55
N ILE A 191 -14.13 -17.45 12.28
CA ILE A 191 -14.47 -16.12 11.74
C ILE A 191 -13.23 -15.35 11.24
N PHE A 192 -12.06 -15.64 11.80
CA PHE A 192 -10.77 -15.18 11.28
C PHE A 192 -10.21 -16.21 10.29
N PRO A 193 -9.57 -15.77 9.20
CA PRO A 193 -9.13 -14.39 8.93
C PRO A 193 -10.18 -13.47 8.26
N SER A 194 -11.32 -13.98 7.79
CA SER A 194 -12.29 -13.18 7.01
C SER A 194 -12.79 -11.92 7.72
N ALA A 195 -12.89 -11.95 9.06
CA ALA A 195 -13.29 -10.80 9.87
C ALA A 195 -12.33 -9.60 9.76
N ILE A 196 -11.05 -9.81 9.41
CA ILE A 196 -10.05 -8.73 9.20
C ILE A 196 -10.51 -7.75 8.12
N GLN A 197 -11.30 -8.22 7.14
CA GLN A 197 -11.85 -7.35 6.11
C GLN A 197 -12.73 -6.24 6.71
N GLY A 198 -13.38 -6.50 7.85
CA GLY A 198 -14.15 -5.49 8.58
C GLY A 198 -13.29 -4.33 9.08
N PHE A 199 -12.03 -4.59 9.46
CA PHE A 199 -11.10 -3.54 9.92
C PHE A 199 -10.76 -2.55 8.80
N ARG A 200 -10.74 -3.02 7.55
CA ARG A 200 -10.44 -2.19 6.37
C ARG A 200 -11.65 -1.40 5.86
N LEU A 201 -12.88 -1.87 6.11
CA LEU A 201 -14.10 -1.25 5.60
C LEU A 201 -14.57 -0.03 6.40
N GLY A 202 -14.12 0.12 7.65
CA GLY A 202 -14.36 1.33 8.43
C GLY A 202 -13.58 2.54 7.91
N LEU A 203 -12.52 2.30 7.15
CA LEU A 203 -11.56 3.31 6.72
C LEU A 203 -11.57 3.51 5.22
N GLY A 204 -11.10 4.68 4.82
CA GLY A 204 -10.62 4.90 3.46
C GLY A 204 -9.41 4.02 3.12
N GLN A 205 -8.67 4.40 2.09
CA GLN A 205 -7.48 3.65 1.66
C GLN A 205 -6.34 3.84 2.69
N PRO A 206 -5.80 2.77 3.31
CA PRO A 206 -4.63 2.87 4.18
C PRO A 206 -3.37 3.21 3.37
N ALA A 207 -2.29 3.58 4.06
CA ALA A 207 -0.97 3.70 3.44
C ALA A 207 -0.59 2.39 2.74
N VAL A 208 0.01 2.51 1.55
CA VAL A 208 0.44 1.37 0.74
C VAL A 208 1.91 1.50 0.40
N ASN A 209 2.58 0.37 0.34
CA ASN A 209 3.98 0.32 -0.06
C ASN A 209 4.14 0.53 -1.56
N PHE A 210 5.26 1.11 -1.98
CA PHE A 210 5.61 1.14 -3.39
C PHE A 210 5.85 -0.29 -3.89
N PRO A 211 5.30 -0.72 -5.05
CA PRO A 211 5.40 -2.10 -5.49
C PRO A 211 6.86 -2.54 -5.72
N PRO A 212 7.37 -3.55 -4.99
CA PRO A 212 8.78 -3.95 -5.08
C PRO A 212 9.22 -4.39 -6.49
N LEU A 213 8.37 -5.11 -7.22
CA LEU A 213 8.65 -5.49 -8.61
C LEU A 213 8.79 -4.29 -9.55
N THR A 214 7.99 -3.24 -9.32
CA THR A 214 8.12 -2.01 -10.10
C THR A 214 9.44 -1.33 -9.77
N ALA A 215 9.82 -1.25 -8.50
CA ALA A 215 11.10 -0.67 -8.08
C ALA A 215 12.28 -1.41 -8.75
N ARG A 216 12.29 -2.75 -8.67
CA ARG A 216 13.29 -3.58 -9.35
C ARG A 216 13.37 -3.31 -10.85
N TYR A 217 12.22 -3.29 -11.53
CA TYR A 217 12.16 -2.97 -12.96
C TYR A 217 12.82 -1.62 -13.27
N LEU A 218 12.53 -0.59 -12.47
CA LEU A 218 13.09 0.75 -12.65
C LEU A 218 14.61 0.75 -12.44
N TYR A 219 15.11 0.11 -11.39
CA TYR A 219 16.55 -0.02 -11.16
C TYR A 219 17.24 -0.68 -12.34
N GLU A 220 16.74 -1.84 -12.78
CA GLU A 220 17.36 -2.60 -13.87
C GLU A 220 17.28 -1.84 -15.20
N ARG A 221 16.15 -1.20 -15.51
CA ARG A 221 15.91 -0.52 -16.79
C ARG A 221 16.71 0.79 -16.95
N TYR A 222 16.85 1.55 -15.87
CA TYR A 222 17.48 2.88 -15.90
C TYR A 222 18.95 2.87 -15.48
N THR A 223 19.51 1.68 -15.23
CA THR A 223 20.95 1.50 -15.03
C THR A 223 21.56 0.55 -16.06
N ASP A 224 20.78 0.08 -17.04
CA ASP A 224 21.26 -0.93 -18.00
C ASP A 224 22.41 -0.44 -18.88
N HIS A 225 22.45 0.86 -19.16
CA HIS A 225 23.53 1.52 -19.91
C HIS A 225 24.85 1.60 -19.12
N ILE A 226 24.84 1.32 -17.82
CA ILE A 226 26.00 1.43 -16.94
C ILE A 226 26.71 0.08 -16.89
N LYS A 227 27.98 0.06 -17.31
CA LYS A 227 28.85 -1.10 -17.10
C LYS A 227 29.13 -1.26 -15.61
N GLN A 228 28.85 -2.44 -15.06
CA GLN A 228 29.00 -2.72 -13.64
C GLN A 228 30.38 -3.30 -13.31
N ASP A 229 31.38 -2.45 -13.17
CA ASP A 229 32.66 -2.83 -12.56
C ASP A 229 32.57 -2.85 -11.01
N GLU A 230 31.72 -1.99 -10.45
CA GLU A 230 31.39 -1.88 -9.02
C GLU A 230 29.85 -1.92 -8.81
N PRO A 231 29.37 -2.10 -7.57
CA PRO A 231 27.95 -1.92 -7.25
C PRO A 231 27.44 -0.52 -7.62
N LEU A 232 26.20 -0.45 -8.11
CA LEU A 232 25.54 0.81 -8.46
C LEU A 232 25.07 1.53 -7.20
N ASN A 233 25.48 2.78 -7.01
CA ASN A 233 24.99 3.59 -5.91
C ASN A 233 23.61 4.15 -6.24
N ILE A 234 22.57 3.61 -5.61
CA ILE A 234 21.18 3.98 -5.85
C ILE A 234 20.64 4.74 -4.65
N TYR A 235 20.29 6.01 -4.81
CA TYR A 235 19.77 6.81 -3.72
C TYR A 235 18.24 6.89 -3.72
N ASP A 236 17.63 6.58 -2.58
CA ASP A 236 16.22 6.78 -2.26
C ASP A 236 16.09 7.85 -1.15
N PRO A 237 15.81 9.11 -1.52
CA PRO A 237 15.56 10.19 -0.58
C PRO A 237 14.43 9.96 0.44
N SER A 238 13.54 8.99 0.24
CA SER A 238 12.43 8.75 1.15
C SER A 238 12.11 7.25 1.14
N SER A 239 12.69 6.48 2.06
CA SER A 239 12.67 5.01 1.98
C SER A 239 11.31 4.36 2.30
N GLY A 240 10.42 5.05 3.02
CA GLY A 240 9.00 4.70 3.15
C GLY A 240 8.73 3.42 3.95
N TRP A 241 8.31 2.35 3.29
CA TRP A 241 7.90 1.09 3.96
C TRP A 241 8.67 -0.14 3.46
N GLY A 242 9.84 0.08 2.86
CA GLY A 242 10.76 -0.99 2.47
C GLY A 242 10.48 -1.66 1.12
N GLY A 243 9.45 -1.24 0.38
CA GLY A 243 9.15 -1.82 -0.92
C GLY A 243 10.24 -1.54 -1.97
N ARG A 244 10.82 -0.33 -1.93
CA ARG A 244 11.92 0.10 -2.83
C ARG A 244 13.23 -0.63 -2.51
N ILE A 245 13.67 -0.67 -1.25
CA ILE A 245 14.87 -1.44 -0.85
C ILE A 245 14.70 -2.94 -1.14
N LEU A 246 13.51 -3.52 -0.94
CA LEU A 246 13.28 -4.92 -1.33
C LEU A 246 13.43 -5.11 -2.85
N GLY A 247 12.91 -4.17 -3.65
CA GLY A 247 13.14 -4.12 -5.09
C GLY A 247 14.64 -4.07 -5.44
N ALA A 248 15.43 -3.30 -4.70
CA ALA A 248 16.88 -3.22 -4.88
C ALA A 248 17.56 -4.55 -4.52
N MET A 249 17.27 -5.13 -3.35
CA MET A 249 17.87 -6.39 -2.91
C MET A 249 17.57 -7.54 -3.85
N SER A 250 16.38 -7.56 -4.43
CA SER A 250 15.95 -8.58 -5.38
C SER A 250 16.42 -8.40 -6.82
N SER A 251 17.06 -7.28 -7.13
CA SER A 251 17.62 -7.00 -8.46
C SER A 251 18.70 -8.01 -8.83
N LEU A 252 18.77 -8.36 -10.12
CA LEU A 252 19.89 -9.13 -10.65
C LEU A 252 21.13 -8.25 -10.92
N LYS A 253 20.98 -6.92 -10.90
CA LYS A 253 22.10 -5.97 -10.92
C LYS A 253 22.71 -5.87 -9.51
N ARG A 254 24.02 -5.61 -9.45
CA ARG A 254 24.73 -5.28 -8.20
C ARG A 254 24.40 -3.86 -7.74
N ILE A 255 23.73 -3.73 -6.61
CA ILE A 255 23.22 -2.46 -6.07
C ILE A 255 23.74 -2.23 -4.66
N HIS A 256 24.22 -1.01 -4.42
CA HIS A 256 24.36 -0.42 -3.10
C HIS A 256 23.22 0.58 -2.90
N TYR A 257 22.24 0.21 -2.09
CA TYR A 257 21.05 1.01 -1.81
C TYR A 257 21.33 2.02 -0.71
N ILE A 258 21.15 3.30 -1.01
CA ILE A 258 21.36 4.39 -0.07
C ILE A 258 19.98 4.96 0.24
N GLY A 259 19.53 4.84 1.48
CA GLY A 259 18.18 5.25 1.88
C GLY A 259 18.19 6.36 2.92
N THR A 260 17.27 7.30 2.81
CA THR A 260 17.01 8.31 3.86
C THR A 260 15.56 8.19 4.32
N ASP A 261 15.32 8.27 5.63
CA ASP A 261 13.96 8.29 6.21
C ASP A 261 13.98 8.86 7.64
N PRO A 262 13.24 9.95 7.94
CA PRO A 262 13.27 10.57 9.28
C PRO A 262 12.41 9.84 10.32
N ASN A 263 11.64 8.82 9.93
CA ASN A 263 10.68 8.17 10.83
C ASN A 263 11.41 7.28 11.85
N THR A 264 11.34 7.68 13.12
CA THR A 264 12.04 6.95 14.19
C THR A 264 11.37 5.62 14.53
N ASP A 265 10.07 5.47 14.25
CA ASP A 265 9.32 4.20 14.38
C ASP A 265 9.88 3.07 13.49
N ASN A 266 10.68 3.44 12.49
CA ASN A 266 11.37 2.51 11.63
C ASN A 266 12.71 2.03 12.20
N HIS A 267 13.09 2.43 13.42
CA HIS A 267 14.19 1.84 14.17
C HIS A 267 13.71 0.62 14.99
N ILE A 268 14.58 -0.37 15.18
CA ILE A 268 14.35 -1.54 16.03
C ILE A 268 15.37 -1.50 17.15
N ASP A 269 15.00 -0.89 18.28
CA ASP A 269 15.90 -0.63 19.41
C ASP A 269 16.59 -1.92 19.92
N GLU A 270 15.88 -3.05 19.92
CA GLU A 270 16.42 -4.32 20.42
C GLU A 270 17.53 -4.89 19.54
N LEU A 271 17.56 -4.50 18.26
CA LEU A 271 18.56 -4.94 17.29
C LEU A 271 19.59 -3.85 16.96
N GLY A 272 19.32 -2.59 17.32
CA GLY A 272 20.16 -1.43 16.99
C GLY A 272 20.24 -1.14 15.49
N ILE A 273 19.23 -1.56 14.71
CA ILE A 273 19.16 -1.38 13.26
C ILE A 273 17.77 -0.89 12.85
N THR A 274 17.68 -0.31 11.67
CA THR A 274 16.42 0.06 11.04
C THR A 274 15.68 -1.15 10.47
N ARG A 275 14.36 -1.01 10.28
CA ARG A 275 13.51 -1.97 9.57
C ARG A 275 13.93 -2.17 8.11
N TYR A 276 14.56 -1.16 7.52
CA TYR A 276 15.15 -1.22 6.17
C TYR A 276 16.35 -2.15 6.13
N GLU A 277 17.29 -1.98 7.07
CA GLU A 277 18.42 -2.90 7.25
C GLU A 277 17.91 -4.32 7.51
N TYR A 278 16.92 -4.46 8.41
CA TYR A 278 16.39 -5.77 8.77
C TYR A 278 15.79 -6.53 7.57
N VAL A 279 15.00 -5.87 6.73
CA VAL A 279 14.44 -6.54 5.53
C VAL A 279 15.50 -6.82 4.47
N ALA A 280 16.50 -5.95 4.34
CA ALA A 280 17.61 -6.16 3.41
C ALA A 280 18.48 -7.35 3.83
N ASP A 281 18.84 -7.43 5.10
CA ASP A 281 19.59 -8.53 5.68
C ASP A 281 18.80 -9.84 5.67
N PHE A 282 17.50 -9.79 5.92
CA PHE A 282 16.65 -10.97 5.77
C PHE A 282 16.71 -11.50 4.34
N PHE A 283 16.62 -10.63 3.33
CA PHE A 283 16.72 -11.03 1.94
C PHE A 283 18.09 -11.68 1.65
N ASN A 284 19.17 -10.97 1.98
CA ASN A 284 20.52 -11.42 1.71
C ASN A 284 20.89 -12.73 2.41
N ASN A 285 20.40 -12.94 3.64
CA ASN A 285 20.78 -14.09 4.45
C ASN A 285 19.84 -15.30 4.29
N GLN A 286 18.58 -15.09 3.90
CA GLN A 286 17.55 -16.16 3.91
C GLN A 286 16.96 -16.47 2.52
N VAL A 287 17.09 -15.56 1.55
CA VAL A 287 16.44 -15.68 0.24
C VAL A 287 17.42 -16.08 -0.85
N LEU A 288 18.60 -15.46 -0.85
CA LEU A 288 19.65 -15.76 -1.82
C LEU A 288 20.08 -17.22 -1.69
N GLU A 289 20.24 -17.89 -2.83
CA GLU A 289 20.71 -19.25 -2.85
C GLU A 289 22.21 -19.27 -2.54
N THR A 290 22.60 -20.12 -1.60
CA THR A 290 23.99 -20.34 -1.24
C THR A 290 24.26 -21.83 -1.20
N ASN A 291 25.32 -22.28 -1.85
CA ASN A 291 25.80 -23.65 -1.76
C ASN A 291 27.33 -23.70 -1.72
N SER A 292 27.90 -24.88 -1.46
CA SER A 292 29.36 -25.03 -1.29
C SER A 292 30.21 -24.68 -2.52
N PHE A 293 29.58 -24.48 -3.69
CA PHE A 293 30.25 -24.20 -4.96
C PHE A 293 29.98 -22.78 -5.49
N TRP A 294 28.97 -22.11 -4.95
CA TRP A 294 28.53 -20.80 -5.43
C TRP A 294 27.71 -20.07 -4.35
N GLU A 295 28.04 -18.79 -4.17
CA GLU A 295 27.28 -17.84 -3.35
C GLU A 295 26.85 -16.69 -4.26
N GLU A 296 25.55 -16.35 -4.24
CA GLU A 296 25.07 -15.14 -4.91
C GLU A 296 25.70 -13.90 -4.31
N GLU A 297 26.17 -13.00 -5.17
CA GLU A 297 26.60 -11.68 -4.71
C GLU A 297 25.43 -10.94 -4.06
N ARG A 298 25.69 -10.43 -2.85
CA ARG A 298 24.71 -9.71 -2.05
C ARG A 298 24.65 -8.25 -2.48
N ASN A 299 23.43 -7.73 -2.58
CA ASN A 299 23.23 -6.30 -2.65
C ASN A 299 23.44 -5.69 -1.25
N THR A 300 23.94 -4.46 -1.19
CA THR A 300 24.31 -3.81 0.08
C THR A 300 23.46 -2.57 0.31
N HIS A 301 23.52 -2.02 1.51
CA HIS A 301 22.72 -0.86 1.88
C HIS A 301 23.44 0.07 2.85
N HIS A 302 23.01 1.33 2.90
CA HIS A 302 23.40 2.34 3.88
C HIS A 302 22.21 3.26 4.14
N ILE A 303 21.74 3.32 5.39
CA ILE A 303 20.50 4.00 5.76
C ILE A 303 20.80 5.19 6.68
N PHE A 304 20.16 6.32 6.39
CA PHE A 304 20.24 7.57 7.16
C PHE A 304 18.89 7.87 7.80
N GLN A 305 18.89 8.09 9.12
CA GLN A 305 17.69 8.45 9.88
C GLN A 305 17.53 9.98 10.02
N GLU A 306 17.35 10.65 8.89
CA GLU A 306 17.20 12.11 8.82
C GLU A 306 16.25 12.52 7.68
N GLY A 307 15.93 13.81 7.59
CA GLY A 307 15.21 14.38 6.44
C GLY A 307 16.11 14.54 5.22
N SER A 308 15.63 14.19 4.03
CA SER A 308 16.40 14.29 2.78
C SER A 308 16.74 15.73 2.36
N GLU A 309 16.05 16.70 2.92
CA GLU A 309 16.39 18.12 2.81
C GLU A 309 17.71 18.47 3.51
N HIS A 310 18.14 17.68 4.51
CA HIS A 310 19.34 17.91 5.32
C HIS A 310 20.52 16.99 4.94
N ILE A 311 20.25 15.90 4.22
CA ILE A 311 21.24 14.86 3.86
C ILE A 311 22.51 15.41 3.17
N GLY A 312 22.38 16.53 2.46
CA GLY A 312 23.48 17.19 1.75
C GLY A 312 24.63 17.62 2.67
N ASP A 313 24.38 17.81 3.96
CA ASP A 313 25.36 18.21 4.97
C ASP A 313 25.80 17.06 5.88
N HIS A 314 25.16 15.88 5.78
CA HIS A 314 25.52 14.73 6.60
C HIS A 314 26.98 14.29 6.32
N PRO A 315 27.85 14.17 7.33
CA PRO A 315 29.28 13.87 7.13
C PRO A 315 29.51 12.59 6.34
N ASP A 316 28.77 11.53 6.65
CA ASP A 316 28.95 10.25 5.95
C ASP A 316 28.32 10.27 4.55
N PHE A 317 27.30 11.09 4.29
CA PHE A 317 26.71 11.18 2.96
C PHE A 317 27.64 11.88 1.97
N GLN A 318 28.59 12.69 2.45
CA GLN A 318 29.58 13.36 1.59
C GLN A 318 30.34 12.37 0.70
N GLN A 319 30.48 11.11 1.12
CA GLN A 319 31.12 10.08 0.32
C GLN A 319 30.42 9.81 -1.02
N TYR A 320 29.12 10.11 -1.13
CA TYR A 320 28.26 9.86 -2.29
C TYR A 320 28.08 11.07 -3.21
N LYS A 321 28.52 12.28 -2.80
CA LYS A 321 28.44 13.48 -3.65
C LYS A 321 29.16 13.26 -4.98
N GLY A 322 28.42 13.44 -6.08
CA GLY A 322 28.88 13.21 -7.45
C GLY A 322 29.16 11.74 -7.79
N LYS A 323 28.67 10.78 -7.00
CA LYS A 323 28.94 9.34 -7.17
C LYS A 323 27.70 8.46 -7.28
N LEU A 324 26.50 9.03 -7.19
CA LEU A 324 25.26 8.27 -7.37
C LEU A 324 25.08 7.88 -8.84
N ASP A 325 24.68 6.63 -9.06
CA ASP A 325 24.39 6.08 -10.39
C ASP A 325 22.90 6.15 -10.73
N MET A 326 22.04 6.35 -9.73
CA MET A 326 20.62 6.63 -9.94
C MET A 326 20.04 7.25 -8.68
N VAL A 327 19.04 8.11 -8.86
CA VAL A 327 18.12 8.50 -7.80
C VAL A 327 16.75 7.94 -8.14
N PHE A 328 16.10 7.28 -7.19
CA PHE A 328 14.71 6.88 -7.36
C PHE A 328 13.95 6.90 -6.03
N THR A 329 12.85 7.65 -6.01
CA THR A 329 11.98 7.71 -4.83
C THR A 329 10.52 8.03 -5.17
N SER A 330 9.67 7.86 -4.16
CA SER A 330 8.31 8.38 -4.08
C SER A 330 8.23 9.14 -2.75
N PRO A 331 8.44 10.46 -2.75
CA PRO A 331 8.48 11.27 -1.52
C PRO A 331 7.10 11.34 -0.86
N PRO A 332 7.02 11.77 0.41
CA PRO A 332 5.74 12.14 1.02
C PRO A 332 5.06 13.26 0.21
N TYR A 333 3.75 13.12 0.02
CA TYR A 333 2.94 14.10 -0.70
C TYR A 333 2.48 15.15 0.31
N PHE A 334 2.61 16.44 -0.02
CA PHE A 334 2.20 17.55 0.87
C PHE A 334 0.80 17.32 1.46
N ASP A 335 0.71 17.29 2.79
CA ASP A 335 -0.54 17.20 3.55
C ASP A 335 -1.46 15.99 3.22
N ARG A 336 -0.91 14.92 2.62
CA ARG A 336 -1.70 13.74 2.24
C ARG A 336 -1.40 12.50 3.05
N GLU A 337 -0.16 12.34 3.49
CA GLU A 337 0.31 11.15 4.22
C GLU A 337 1.08 11.60 5.46
N GLN A 338 0.49 11.37 6.64
CA GLN A 338 1.10 11.69 7.93
C GLN A 338 1.78 10.42 8.46
N TYR A 339 3.00 10.18 7.99
CA TYR A 339 3.73 8.92 8.19
C TYR A 339 4.05 8.59 9.64
N SER A 340 4.41 9.61 10.43
CA SER A 340 4.61 9.52 11.89
C SER A 340 4.26 10.85 12.58
N GLU A 341 4.27 10.84 13.91
CA GLU A 341 4.12 12.06 14.71
C GLU A 341 5.46 12.80 14.93
N ASP A 342 6.57 12.34 14.33
CA ASP A 342 7.90 12.95 14.49
C ASP A 342 7.95 14.39 13.95
N GLU A 343 8.63 15.29 14.66
CA GLU A 343 8.82 16.69 14.24
C GLU A 343 9.56 16.83 12.90
N GLY A 344 10.40 15.85 12.55
CA GLY A 344 11.17 15.82 11.30
C GLY A 344 10.37 15.43 10.04
N GLN A 345 9.07 15.17 10.15
CA GLN A 345 8.23 14.91 8.97
C GLN A 345 7.97 16.19 8.18
N SER A 346 8.14 16.15 6.85
CA SER A 346 8.12 17.35 6.00
C SER A 346 6.86 18.20 6.13
N PHE A 347 5.68 17.58 6.32
CA PHE A 347 4.41 18.31 6.46
C PHE A 347 4.27 19.02 7.82
N LYS A 348 4.95 18.52 8.86
CA LYS A 348 4.99 19.17 10.18
C LYS A 348 6.00 20.29 10.22
N ALA A 349 7.18 20.04 9.66
CA ALA A 349 8.24 21.03 9.52
C ALA A 349 7.77 22.21 8.64
N TYR A 350 6.95 21.95 7.62
CA TYR A 350 6.51 22.94 6.64
C TYR A 350 4.99 22.86 6.38
N PRO A 351 4.16 23.57 7.17
CA PRO A 351 2.70 23.44 7.14
C PRO A 351 2.03 24.16 5.97
N GLN A 352 2.74 25.03 5.24
CA GLN A 352 2.23 25.70 4.04
C GLN A 352 2.86 25.12 2.79
N TYR A 353 2.10 25.07 1.68
CA TYR A 353 2.58 24.45 0.45
C TYR A 353 3.85 25.10 -0.09
N GLU A 354 3.93 26.44 -0.10
CA GLU A 354 5.12 27.15 -0.56
C GLU A 354 6.32 26.89 0.35
N ASP A 355 6.12 26.86 1.67
CA ASP A 355 7.17 26.51 2.63
C ASP A 355 7.66 25.06 2.41
N TRP A 356 6.75 24.12 2.17
CA TRP A 356 7.11 22.73 1.89
C TRP A 356 7.86 22.60 0.57
N LYS A 357 7.44 23.34 -0.45
CA LYS A 357 8.12 23.38 -1.73
C LYS A 357 9.56 23.90 -1.58
N ASP A 358 9.71 25.03 -0.91
CA ASP A 358 11.00 25.73 -0.83
C ASP A 358 11.98 25.10 0.17
N ASN A 359 11.47 24.47 1.23
CA ASN A 359 12.31 23.94 2.32
C ASN A 359 12.40 22.40 2.37
N PHE A 360 11.48 21.66 1.72
CA PHE A 360 11.59 20.21 1.59
C PHE A 360 11.84 19.76 0.15
N LEU A 361 10.91 20.09 -0.77
CA LEU A 361 10.95 19.56 -2.14
C LEU A 361 12.22 20.02 -2.88
N LYS A 362 12.49 21.32 -2.84
CA LYS A 362 13.64 21.93 -3.53
C LYS A 362 14.99 21.48 -2.96
N PRO A 363 15.23 21.49 -1.63
CA PRO A 363 16.49 21.00 -1.08
C PRO A 363 16.69 19.50 -1.33
N THR A 364 15.64 18.68 -1.20
CA THR A 364 15.71 17.24 -1.49
C THR A 364 16.11 16.97 -2.94
N LEU A 365 15.44 17.62 -3.90
CA LEU A 365 15.77 17.47 -5.33
C LEU A 365 17.18 18.00 -5.64
N THR A 366 17.59 19.11 -5.02
CA THR A 366 18.95 19.66 -5.14
C THR A 366 19.99 18.65 -4.66
N ASN A 367 19.87 18.16 -3.42
CA ASN A 367 20.79 17.18 -2.83
C ASN A 367 20.90 15.92 -3.69
N ALA A 368 19.77 15.41 -4.17
CA ALA A 368 19.71 14.24 -5.03
C ALA A 368 20.39 14.46 -6.39
N TYR A 369 20.06 15.57 -7.07
CA TYR A 369 20.58 15.87 -8.40
C TYR A 369 22.07 16.25 -8.40
N GLU A 370 22.53 17.03 -7.42
CA GLU A 370 23.94 17.40 -7.28
C GLU A 370 24.82 16.19 -6.97
N SER A 371 24.29 15.24 -6.19
CA SER A 371 24.99 14.01 -5.85
C SER A 371 25.03 12.97 -6.99
N LEU A 372 24.18 13.14 -8.00
CA LEU A 372 24.11 12.28 -9.18
C LEU A 372 25.32 12.49 -10.12
N ARG A 373 25.88 11.39 -10.64
CA ARG A 373 26.85 11.45 -11.73
C ARG A 373 26.22 11.97 -13.02
N ASN A 374 27.06 12.49 -13.90
CA ASN A 374 26.65 12.78 -15.27
C ASN A 374 26.27 11.49 -16.02
N ASP A 375 25.43 11.64 -17.03
CA ASP A 375 24.82 10.55 -17.80
C ASP A 375 24.05 9.53 -16.92
N ARG A 376 23.27 10.02 -15.97
CA ARG A 376 22.46 9.20 -15.05
C ARG A 376 21.03 9.73 -14.93
N TYR A 377 20.17 8.90 -14.34
CA TYR A 377 18.75 9.18 -14.20
C TYR A 377 18.35 9.50 -12.76
N LEU A 378 17.45 10.48 -12.64
CA LEU A 378 16.64 10.74 -11.45
C LEU A 378 15.19 10.40 -11.78
N LEU A 379 14.62 9.46 -11.05
CA LEU A 379 13.23 9.03 -11.17
C LEU A 379 12.42 9.52 -9.98
N TRP A 380 11.35 10.25 -10.24
CA TRP A 380 10.58 10.94 -9.20
C TRP A 380 9.09 10.60 -9.28
N ASN A 381 8.58 9.83 -8.32
CA ASN A 381 7.17 9.43 -8.29
C ASN A 381 6.34 10.39 -7.42
N ILE A 382 5.73 11.40 -8.04
CA ILE A 382 4.91 12.42 -7.37
C ILE A 382 3.70 12.80 -8.22
N ALA A 383 2.56 13.09 -7.63
CA ALA A 383 1.36 13.51 -8.36
C ALA A 383 0.72 14.74 -7.72
N ASP A 384 0.06 15.55 -8.55
CA ASP A 384 -0.65 16.74 -8.09
C ASP A 384 -1.77 16.39 -7.10
N ILE A 385 -1.96 17.26 -6.13
CA ILE A 385 -2.95 17.09 -5.06
C ILE A 385 -4.14 18.00 -5.33
N LYS A 386 -5.32 17.40 -5.48
CA LYS A 386 -6.56 18.15 -5.72
C LYS A 386 -7.06 18.76 -4.41
N ILE A 387 -7.10 20.09 -4.33
CA ILE A 387 -7.55 20.86 -3.14
C ILE A 387 -8.89 21.56 -3.35
N GLY A 388 -9.47 21.47 -4.55
CA GLY A 388 -10.78 22.04 -4.86
C GLY A 388 -11.32 21.49 -6.18
N LYS A 389 -12.49 21.98 -6.62
CA LYS A 389 -13.14 21.52 -7.86
C LYS A 389 -12.18 21.56 -9.07
N ASP A 390 -11.45 22.67 -9.19
CA ASP A 390 -10.53 22.98 -10.29
C ASP A 390 -9.20 23.58 -9.76
N LYS A 391 -8.82 23.25 -8.51
CA LYS A 391 -7.59 23.74 -7.86
C LYS A 391 -6.71 22.57 -7.44
N TYR A 392 -5.41 22.70 -7.72
CA TYR A 392 -4.41 21.70 -7.42
C TYR A 392 -3.18 22.36 -6.78
N HIS A 393 -2.54 21.64 -5.87
CA HIS A 393 -1.12 21.85 -5.61
C HIS A 393 -0.34 21.16 -6.74
N HIS A 394 0.55 21.91 -7.39
CA HIS A 394 1.20 21.56 -8.66
C HIS A 394 2.54 20.85 -8.49
N LEU A 395 2.58 19.84 -7.62
CA LEU A 395 3.78 19.09 -7.27
C LEU A 395 4.50 18.52 -8.49
N GLU A 396 3.75 18.10 -9.52
CA GLU A 396 4.31 17.60 -10.79
C GLU A 396 5.14 18.67 -11.49
N GLN A 397 4.60 19.88 -11.66
CA GLN A 397 5.28 20.97 -12.39
C GLN A 397 6.41 21.56 -11.56
N ASP A 398 6.19 21.79 -10.26
CA ASP A 398 7.22 22.31 -9.35
C ASP A 398 8.45 21.40 -9.34
N SER A 399 8.26 20.07 -9.36
CA SER A 399 9.38 19.11 -9.44
C SER A 399 10.15 19.22 -10.76
N ILE A 400 9.46 19.43 -11.89
CA ILE A 400 10.09 19.63 -13.19
C ILE A 400 10.91 20.91 -13.19
N ASP A 401 10.30 22.03 -12.79
CA ASP A 401 10.92 23.35 -12.80
C ASP A 401 12.18 23.39 -11.93
N ILE A 402 12.14 22.76 -10.74
CA ILE A 402 13.30 22.65 -9.86
C ILE A 402 14.43 21.88 -10.54
N VAL A 403 14.17 20.67 -11.08
CA VAL A 403 15.24 19.85 -11.67
C VAL A 403 15.79 20.48 -12.95
N GLU A 404 14.95 21.10 -13.78
CA GLU A 404 15.39 21.84 -14.97
C GLU A 404 16.24 23.06 -14.62
N SER A 405 15.90 23.76 -13.52
CA SER A 405 16.72 24.89 -13.03
C SER A 405 18.13 24.49 -12.57
N LEU A 406 18.31 23.22 -12.18
CA LEU A 406 19.62 22.62 -11.85
C LEU A 406 20.37 22.11 -13.11
N GLY A 407 19.76 22.24 -14.30
CA GLY A 407 20.30 21.77 -15.58
C GLY A 407 19.90 20.34 -15.96
N GLY A 408 18.98 19.72 -15.21
CA GLY A 408 18.45 18.40 -15.54
C GLY A 408 17.55 18.43 -16.77
N GLN A 409 17.56 17.36 -17.56
CA GLN A 409 16.74 17.25 -18.76
C GLN A 409 15.50 16.39 -18.46
N TYR A 410 14.31 16.97 -18.57
CA TYR A 410 13.08 16.20 -18.47
C TYR A 410 12.88 15.31 -19.71
N LYS A 411 12.74 14.00 -19.49
CA LYS A 411 12.59 12.97 -20.56
C LYS A 411 11.16 12.41 -20.66
N GLY A 412 10.20 13.02 -19.99
CA GLY A 412 8.83 12.54 -19.91
C GLY A 412 8.55 11.74 -18.64
N LYS A 413 7.39 11.06 -18.61
CA LYS A 413 6.94 10.30 -17.43
C LYS A 413 6.44 8.91 -17.80
N LEU A 414 6.68 7.97 -16.89
CA LEU A 414 6.04 6.67 -16.88
C LEU A 414 4.70 6.75 -16.14
N LYS A 415 3.74 5.94 -16.55
CA LYS A 415 2.38 5.87 -16.03
C LYS A 415 2.20 4.53 -15.32
N MET A 416 2.41 4.47 -14.01
CA MET A 416 2.22 3.26 -13.22
C MET A 416 0.74 3.03 -12.95
N LEU A 417 0.14 2.00 -13.55
CA LEU A 417 -1.30 1.77 -13.42
C LEU A 417 -1.70 1.44 -11.98
N MET A 418 -2.74 2.10 -11.50
CA MET A 418 -3.36 1.78 -10.22
C MET A 418 -4.38 0.66 -10.38
N THR A 419 -4.65 -0.07 -9.29
CA THR A 419 -5.76 -1.03 -9.27
C THR A 419 -7.08 -0.28 -9.45
N ARG A 420 -7.95 -0.76 -10.35
CA ARG A 420 -9.28 -0.17 -10.55
C ARG A 420 -10.10 -0.22 -9.27
N MET A 421 -10.58 0.93 -8.81
CA MET A 421 -11.57 0.98 -7.74
C MET A 421 -12.95 0.68 -8.31
N ILE A 422 -13.67 -0.27 -7.70
CA ILE A 422 -15.05 -0.60 -8.07
C ILE A 422 -15.93 0.62 -7.82
N GLY A 423 -16.63 1.11 -8.84
CA GLY A 423 -17.55 2.26 -8.74
C GLY A 423 -16.93 3.63 -9.04
N LEU A 424 -15.63 3.70 -9.32
CA LEU A 424 -15.02 4.90 -9.90
C LEU A 424 -15.06 4.78 -11.43
N ASP A 425 -15.59 5.77 -12.13
CA ASP A 425 -15.48 5.89 -13.58
C ASP A 425 -14.23 6.71 -13.93
N PRO A 426 -13.13 6.08 -14.38
CA PRO A 426 -11.89 6.79 -14.68
C PRO A 426 -12.00 7.66 -15.94
N SER A 427 -13.10 7.55 -16.71
CA SER A 427 -13.42 8.41 -17.83
C SER A 427 -14.17 9.69 -17.43
N SER A 428 -14.57 9.81 -16.16
CA SER A 428 -15.24 11.01 -15.65
C SER A 428 -14.35 12.25 -15.71
N SER A 429 -14.96 13.39 -16.09
CA SER A 429 -14.24 14.66 -16.20
C SER A 429 -13.65 15.08 -14.84
N GLY A 430 -12.36 15.40 -14.82
CA GLY A 430 -11.67 15.91 -13.62
C GLY A 430 -10.66 14.96 -12.94
N ILE A 431 -10.40 13.77 -13.50
CA ILE A 431 -9.30 12.88 -13.08
C ILE A 431 -8.04 13.23 -13.90
N LYS A 432 -7.11 13.98 -13.28
CA LYS A 432 -5.90 14.51 -13.95
C LYS A 432 -4.99 13.40 -14.51
N ASN A 433 -4.67 12.38 -13.71
CA ASN A 433 -3.79 11.27 -14.10
C ASN A 433 -4.59 10.05 -14.54
N SER A 434 -5.17 10.12 -15.75
CA SER A 434 -5.89 9.03 -16.40
C SER A 434 -5.29 8.70 -17.76
N VAL A 435 -5.35 7.42 -18.14
CA VAL A 435 -4.86 6.92 -19.43
C VAL A 435 -5.78 5.85 -19.98
N LYS A 436 -5.92 5.81 -21.31
CA LYS A 436 -6.70 4.80 -22.02
C LYS A 436 -5.81 3.64 -22.46
N LEU A 437 -6.24 2.42 -22.16
CA LEU A 437 -5.54 1.18 -22.50
C LEU A 437 -6.57 0.10 -22.87
N GLY A 438 -6.49 -0.41 -24.09
CA GLY A 438 -7.39 -1.45 -24.58
C GLY A 438 -8.85 -0.99 -24.62
N GLY A 439 -9.11 0.28 -24.94
CA GLY A 439 -10.47 0.84 -24.98
C GLY A 439 -10.99 1.37 -23.64
N GLU A 440 -10.27 1.12 -22.55
CA GLU A 440 -10.74 1.42 -21.20
C GLU A 440 -9.83 2.39 -20.45
N TYR A 441 -10.40 3.19 -19.53
CA TYR A 441 -9.64 4.16 -18.76
C TYR A 441 -9.10 3.59 -17.45
N TYR A 442 -7.89 3.99 -17.10
CA TYR A 442 -7.20 3.65 -15.86
C TYR A 442 -6.61 4.89 -15.21
N LYS A 443 -6.65 4.96 -13.89
CA LYS A 443 -5.84 5.90 -13.12
C LYS A 443 -4.39 5.40 -13.07
N TYR A 444 -3.42 6.31 -13.11
CA TYR A 444 -2.02 5.98 -12.90
C TYR A 444 -1.36 6.89 -11.86
N GLU A 445 -0.27 6.42 -11.27
CA GLU A 445 0.70 7.24 -10.53
C GLU A 445 1.88 7.58 -11.47
N PRO A 446 2.18 8.87 -11.72
CA PRO A 446 3.27 9.27 -12.61
C PRO A 446 4.65 9.10 -11.97
N ILE A 447 5.61 8.65 -12.77
CA ILE A 447 7.03 8.63 -12.41
C ILE A 447 7.78 9.47 -13.43
N PHE A 448 8.22 10.66 -13.02
CA PHE A 448 8.96 11.59 -13.86
C PHE A 448 10.38 11.10 -14.06
N VAL A 449 10.87 11.22 -15.30
CA VAL A 449 12.19 10.77 -15.72
C VAL A 449 13.02 11.99 -16.03
N PHE A 450 14.08 12.21 -15.26
CA PHE A 450 15.06 13.25 -15.49
C PHE A 450 16.41 12.63 -15.81
N HIS A 451 17.19 13.27 -16.68
CA HIS A 451 18.54 12.84 -17.03
C HIS A 451 19.52 13.99 -16.78
N LYS A 452 20.63 13.67 -16.11
CA LYS A 452 21.76 14.58 -15.92
C LYS A 452 22.72 14.36 -17.09
N GLY A 453 22.97 15.42 -17.86
CA GLY A 453 23.78 15.40 -19.08
C GLY A 453 25.24 15.07 -18.87
#